data_AF-C0EMJ3-F1
#
_entry.id   AF-C0EMJ3-F1
#
_cell.length_a   1.000
_cell.length_b   1.000
_cell.length_c   1.000
_cell.angle_alpha   90.00
_cell.angle_beta   90.00
_cell.angle_gamma   90.00
#
_symmetry.space_group_name_H-M   'P 1'
#
loop_
_entity.id
_entity.type
_entity.pdbx_description
1 polymer ?
#
loop_
_entity_poly.entity_id
_entity_poly.type
_entity_poly.pdbx_seq_one_letter_code
_entity_poly.pdbx_strand_id
1 'polypeptide(L)' 'MPDGAFRVVYVAKFEKAVYVLHSFQKKSQKTAPKDIAIIKGRYRALVQEIEK' A
#
# COMPACT_ATOMS: atom_id res chain seq x y z
N MET A 1 5.86 24.82 7.16
CA MET A 1 4.83 23.86 6.73
C MET A 1 5.42 22.49 6.96
N PRO A 2 4.74 21.49 7.55
CA PRO A 2 5.40 20.19 7.72
C PRO A 2 5.38 19.47 6.37
N ASP A 3 6.40 19.73 5.57
CA ASP A 3 6.68 19.11 4.26
C ASP A 3 7.08 17.64 4.47
N GLY A 4 6.18 16.84 5.03
CA GLY A 4 6.43 15.44 5.34
C GLY A 4 6.29 14.59 4.09
N ALA A 5 7.36 13.90 3.69
CA ALA A 5 7.31 12.93 2.60
C ALA A 5 6.22 11.87 2.83
N PHE A 6 5.50 11.47 1.78
CA PHE A 6 4.53 10.38 1.83
C PHE A 6 5.11 9.11 1.23
N ARG A 7 4.78 7.95 1.80
CA ARG A 7 5.09 6.64 1.23
C ARG A 7 3.80 6.02 0.72
N VAL A 8 3.79 5.71 -0.57
CA VAL A 8 2.69 5.01 -1.25
C VAL A 8 3.14 3.58 -1.55
N VAL A 9 2.28 2.62 -1.29
CA VAL A 9 2.47 1.19 -1.56
C VAL A 9 1.46 0.77 -2.61
N TYR A 10 1.94 0.24 -3.73
CA TYR A 10 1.14 -0.12 -4.88
C TYR A 10 1.58 -1.45 -5.49
N VAL A 11 0.72 -2.03 -6.32
CA VAL A 11 0.96 -3.26 -7.07
C VAL A 11 0.72 -2.99 -8.56
N ALA A 12 1.75 -3.23 -9.36
CA ALA A 12 1.73 -3.09 -10.82
C ALA A 12 1.85 -4.44 -11.53
N LYS A 13 1.40 -5.53 -10.88
CA LYS A 13 1.48 -6.89 -11.42
C LYS A 13 0.39 -7.18 -12.47
N PHE A 14 -0.69 -6.41 -12.48
CA PHE A 14 -1.86 -6.69 -13.30
C PHE A 14 -1.86 -5.81 -14.55
N GLU A 15 -2.14 -6.39 -15.71
CA GLU A 15 -2.16 -5.65 -16.99
C GLU A 15 -3.23 -4.56 -17.03
N LYS A 16 -4.33 -4.73 -16.27
CA LYS A 16 -5.49 -3.84 -16.30
C LYS A 16 -5.22 -2.47 -15.66
N ALA A 17 -4.49 -2.41 -14.54
CA ALA A 17 -4.25 -1.18 -13.79
C ALA A 17 -3.17 -1.34 -12.71
N VAL A 18 -2.64 -0.20 -12.24
CA VAL A 18 -1.83 -0.10 -11.02
C VAL A 18 -2.73 0.11 -9.81
N TYR A 19 -2.65 -0.78 -8.82
CA TYR A 19 -3.49 -0.73 -7.63
C TYR A 19 -2.74 -0.16 -6.44
N VAL A 20 -3.23 0.95 -5.90
CA VAL A 20 -2.67 1.56 -4.69
C VAL A 20 -3.27 0.89 -3.46
N LEU A 21 -2.43 0.16 -2.71
CA LEU A 21 -2.84 -0.54 -1.50
C LEU A 21 -2.93 0.41 -0.31
N HIS A 22 -1.93 1.27 -0.11
CA HIS A 22 -1.86 2.10 1.08
C HIS A 22 -0.98 3.33 0.87
N SER A 23 -1.35 4.47 1.47
CA SER A 23 -0.54 5.69 1.50
C SER A 23 -0.51 6.23 2.92
N PHE A 24 0.68 6.62 3.38
CA PHE A 24 0.87 7.16 4.71
C PHE A 24 2.00 8.18 4.75
N GLN A 25 1.92 9.12 5.67
CA GLN A 25 2.98 10.10 5.89
C GLN A 25 4.19 9.41 6.53
N LYS A 26 5.38 9.58 5.94
CA LYS A 26 6.63 9.02 6.42
C LYS A 26 7.04 9.74 7.71
N LYS A 27 6.66 9.19 8.85
CA LYS A 27 7.08 9.66 10.18
C LYS A 27 8.41 9.06 10.62
N SER A 28 8.80 7.91 10.05
CA SER A 28 10.06 7.23 10.31
C SER A 28 10.57 6.49 9.06
N GLN A 29 11.84 6.09 9.05
CA GLN A 29 12.45 5.40 7.90
C GLN A 29 11.91 3.97 7.73
N LYS A 30 11.59 3.30 8.85
CA LYS A 30 11.02 1.94 8.89
C LYS A 30 9.50 2.01 8.83
N THR A 31 8.90 1.21 7.95
CA THR A 31 7.44 1.06 7.90
C THR A 31 6.97 0.41 9.20
N ALA A 32 5.96 0.97 9.86
CA ALA A 32 5.48 0.43 11.12
C ALA A 32 4.84 -0.95 10.90
N PRO A 33 4.96 -1.88 11.85
CA PRO A 33 4.36 -3.22 11.73
C PRO A 33 2.84 -3.18 11.52
N LYS A 34 2.17 -2.14 12.04
CA LYS A 34 0.74 -1.88 11.82
C LYS A 34 0.43 -1.61 10.33
N ASP A 35 1.23 -0.77 9.67
CA ASP A 35 1.07 -0.48 8.25
C ASP A 35 1.35 -1.71 7.40
N ILE A 36 2.36 -2.52 7.76
CA ILE A 36 2.67 -3.79 7.10
C ILE A 36 1.48 -4.76 7.17
N ALA A 37 0.83 -4.88 8.33
CA ALA A 37 -0.35 -5.72 8.49
C ALA A 37 -1.51 -5.25 7.60
N ILE A 38 -1.74 -3.93 7.52
CA ILE A 38 -2.76 -3.33 6.65
C ILE A 38 -2.47 -3.63 5.17
N ILE A 39 -1.22 -3.44 4.73
CA ILE A 39 -0.79 -3.70 3.35
C ILE A 39 -1.03 -5.17 2.98
N LYS A 40 -0.64 -6.11 3.85
CA LYS A 40 -0.85 -7.55 3.61
C LYS A 40 -2.33 -7.92 3.51
N GLY A 41 -3.17 -7.37 4.38
CA GLY A 41 -4.61 -7.57 4.35
C GLY A 41 -5.24 -7.05 3.05
N ARG A 42 -4.89 -5.82 2.65
CA ARG A 42 -5.38 -5.19 1.42
C ARG A 42 -4.88 -5.93 0.17
N TYR A 43 -3.65 -6.42 0.17
CA TYR A 43 -3.14 -7.22 -0.94
C TYR A 43 -3.93 -8.51 -1.14
N ARG A 44 -4.27 -9.23 -0.06
CA ARG A 44 -5.10 -10.44 -0.15
C ARG A 44 -6.50 -10.14 -0.69
N ALA A 45 -7.14 -9.08 -0.21
CA ALA A 45 -8.45 -8.65 -0.70
C ALA A 45 -8.39 -8.27 -2.19
N LEU A 46 -7.34 -7.55 -2.60
CA LEU A 46 -7.10 -7.18 -3.99
C LEU A 46 -6.98 -8.41 -4.90
N VAL A 47 -6.18 -9.40 -4.48
CA VAL A 47 -6.00 -10.64 -5.24
C VAL A 47 -7.33 -11.38 -5.39
N GLN A 48 -8.13 -11.49 -4.32
CA GLN A 48 -9.46 -12.10 -4.39
C GLN A 48 -10.44 -11.33 -5.29
N GLU A 49 -10.34 -10.00 -5.35
CA GLU A 49 -11.19 -9.18 -6.21
C GLU A 49 -10.81 -9.28 -7.69
N ILE A 50 -9.53 -9.53 -7.99
CA ILE A 50 -9.02 -9.65 -9.37
C ILE A 50 -9.14 -11.08 -9.92
N GLU A 51 -9.06 -12.10 -9.07
CA GLU A 51 -9.29 -13.50 -9.48
C GLU A 51 -10.77 -13.83 -9.75
N LYS A 52 -11.68 -12.88 -9.44
CA LYS A 52 -13.12 -13.00 -9.68
C LYS A 52 -13.50 -12.46 -11.06
#